data_AF-A0A7Y4WJW7-F1
#
_entry.id   AF-A0A7Y4WJW7-F1
#
_cell.length_a   1.000
_cell.length_b   1.000
_cell.length_c   1.000
_cell.angle_alpha   90.00
_cell.angle_beta   90.00
_cell.angle_gamma   90.00
#
_symmetry.space_group_name_H-M   'P 1'
#
loop_
_entity.id
_entity.type
_entity.pdbx_description
1 polymer ?
#
loop_
_entity_poly.entity_id
_entity_poly.type
_entity_poly.pdbx_seq_one_letter_code
_entity_poly.pdbx_strand_id
1 'polypeptide(L)'
;MVQKEPVLLWTWLAELFRRAGIPPPARRVSRASAYTAGAACELAWTLGRRAGEPPMTRFLALQLSASHSYDIGALERELGYKERVSTAEATERLVTLLRGA
;
A
#
# COMPACT_ATOMS: atom_id res chain seq x y z
N MET A 1 -0.26 5.19 11.70
CA MET A 1 -1.08 4.16 12.37
C MET A 1 -0.43 2.83 12.10
N VAL A 2 -0.09 2.07 13.14
CA VAL A 2 0.57 0.77 12.99
C VAL A 2 -0.48 -0.30 13.23
N GLN A 3 -0.62 -1.23 12.29
CA GLN A 3 -1.54 -2.37 12.41
C GLN A 3 -0.87 -3.48 13.21
N LYS A 4 -1.66 -4.19 14.02
CA LYS A 4 -1.16 -5.31 14.83
C LYS A 4 -0.93 -6.57 13.99
N GLU A 5 -1.84 -6.85 13.06
CA GLU A 5 -1.88 -8.10 12.33
C GLU A 5 -1.31 -7.94 10.92
N PRO A 6 -0.29 -8.75 10.52
CA PRO A 6 0.21 -8.72 9.16
C PRO A 6 -0.80 -9.33 8.19
N VAL A 7 -0.88 -8.77 6.98
CA VAL A 7 -1.75 -9.27 5.92
C VAL A 7 -0.93 -9.69 4.70
N LEU A 8 -1.43 -10.67 3.95
CA LEU A 8 -0.91 -10.97 2.62
C LEU A 8 -1.37 -9.88 1.65
N LEU A 9 -0.50 -8.90 1.42
CA LEU A 9 -0.79 -7.66 0.67
C LEU A 9 -1.62 -7.90 -0.60
N TRP A 10 -1.19 -8.80 -1.48
CA TRP A 10 -1.84 -9.00 -2.78
C TRP A 10 -3.21 -9.66 -2.66
N THR A 11 -3.38 -10.62 -1.74
CA THR A 11 -4.68 -11.24 -1.46
C THR A 11 -5.63 -10.22 -0.86
N TRP A 12 -5.15 -9.43 0.10
CA TRP A 12 -5.90 -8.37 0.74
C TRP A 12 -6.31 -7.27 -0.24
N LEU A 13 -5.42 -6.82 -1.12
CA LEU A 13 -5.72 -5.82 -2.17
C LEU A 13 -6.77 -6.34 -3.16
N ALA A 14 -6.66 -7.59 -3.61
CA ALA A 14 -7.63 -8.17 -4.52
C ALA A 14 -9.04 -8.21 -3.91
N GLU A 15 -9.14 -8.58 -2.63
CA GLU A 15 -10.41 -8.59 -1.91
C GLU A 15 -10.95 -7.18 -1.67
N LEU A 16 -10.10 -6.23 -1.27
CA LEU A 16 -10.46 -4.83 -1.13
C LEU A 16 -11.07 -4.28 -2.44
N PHE A 17 -10.42 -4.52 -3.58
CA PHE A 17 -10.86 -4.04 -4.88
C PHE A 17 -12.18 -4.68 -5.29
N ARG A 18 -12.30 -6.01 -5.15
CA ARG A 18 -13.53 -6.75 -5.42
C ARG A 18 -14.70 -6.19 -4.61
N ARG A 19 -14.46 -5.93 -3.33
CA ARG A 19 -15.46 -5.35 -2.44
C ARG A 19 -15.77 -3.90 -2.81
N ALA A 20 -14.80 -3.10 -3.22
CA ALA A 20 -15.04 -1.73 -3.71
C ALA A 20 -15.76 -1.69 -5.09
N GLY A 21 -15.97 -2.83 -5.76
CA GLY A 21 -16.54 -2.87 -7.12
C GLY A 21 -15.52 -2.51 -8.21
N ILE A 22 -14.22 -2.52 -7.87
CA ILE A 22 -13.12 -2.20 -8.77
C ILE A 22 -12.50 -3.52 -9.27
N PRO A 23 -12.21 -3.67 -10.58
CA PRO A 23 -11.51 -4.85 -11.09
C PRO A 23 -10.15 -5.03 -10.40
N PRO A 24 -9.85 -6.21 -9.81
CA PRO A 24 -8.60 -6.42 -9.10
C PRO A 24 -7.39 -6.42 -10.05
N PRO A 25 -6.18 -6.08 -9.57
CA PRO A 25 -4.98 -6.11 -10.40
C PRO A 25 -4.68 -7.54 -10.91
N ALA A 26 -4.70 -7.72 -12.23
CA ALA A 26 -4.44 -9.02 -12.86
C ALA A 26 -3.03 -9.19 -13.43
N ARG A 27 -2.29 -8.08 -13.61
CA ARG A 27 -0.95 -8.09 -14.20
C ARG A 27 0.12 -8.16 -13.11
N ARG A 28 1.22 -8.86 -13.42
CA ARG A 28 2.39 -8.97 -12.54
C ARG A 28 3.62 -8.51 -13.29
N VAL A 29 4.53 -7.87 -12.56
CA VAL A 29 5.86 -7.48 -13.04
C VAL A 29 6.89 -7.90 -12.00
N SER A 30 8.12 -8.17 -12.43
CA SER A 30 9.20 -8.48 -11.50
C SER A 30 9.59 -7.24 -10.70
N ARG A 31 10.15 -7.44 -9.48
CA ARG A 31 10.68 -6.35 -8.67
C ARG A 31 11.73 -5.53 -9.43
N ALA A 32 12.62 -6.18 -10.18
CA ALA A 32 13.64 -5.52 -10.96
C ALA A 32 13.01 -4.62 -12.04
N SER A 33 12.03 -5.14 -12.79
CA SER A 33 11.32 -4.38 -13.82
C SER A 33 10.59 -3.17 -13.23
N ALA A 34 9.88 -3.34 -12.12
CA ALA A 34 9.17 -2.25 -11.43
C ALA A 34 10.14 -1.18 -10.92
N TYR A 35 11.28 -1.59 -10.34
CA TYR A 35 12.29 -0.68 -9.82
C TYR A 35 12.94 0.14 -10.94
N THR A 36 13.32 -0.51 -12.05
CA THR A 36 13.89 0.18 -13.21
C THR A 36 12.88 1.13 -13.85
N ALA A 37 11.60 0.75 -13.94
CA ALA A 37 10.55 1.63 -14.42
C ALA A 37 10.40 2.87 -13.51
N GLY A 38 10.42 2.69 -12.19
CA GLY A 38 10.42 3.79 -11.24
C GLY A 38 11.60 4.75 -11.43
N ALA A 39 12.81 4.22 -11.63
CA ALA A 39 13.99 5.05 -11.89
C ALA A 39 13.85 5.88 -13.19
N ALA A 40 13.34 5.26 -14.26
CA ALA A 40 13.11 5.95 -15.53
C ALA A 40 12.03 7.04 -15.40
N CYS A 41 10.93 6.75 -14.69
CA CYS A 41 9.87 7.72 -14.43
C CYS A 41 10.38 8.92 -13.61
N GLU A 42 11.12 8.68 -12.54
CA GLU A 42 11.73 9.73 -11.72
C GLU A 42 12.70 10.62 -12.52
N LEU A 43 13.54 10.01 -13.36
CA LEU A 43 14.46 10.73 -14.23
C LEU A 43 13.71 11.61 -15.23
N ALA A 44 12.71 11.05 -15.92
CA ALA A 44 11.89 11.80 -16.87
C ALA A 44 11.14 12.96 -16.21
N TRP A 45 10.65 12.77 -14.97
CA TRP A 45 9.98 13.82 -14.21
C TRP A 45 10.92 14.96 -13.85
N THR A 46 12.12 14.60 -13.38
CA THR A 46 13.16 15.56 -12.99
C THR A 46 13.66 16.36 -14.18
N LEU A 47 13.99 15.69 -15.29
CA LEU A 47 14.47 16.34 -16.52
C LEU A 47 13.38 17.19 -17.17
N GLY A 48 12.13 16.72 -17.15
CA GLY A 48 10.99 17.45 -17.68
C GLY A 48 10.46 18.58 -16.78
N ARG A 49 11.05 18.79 -15.59
CA ARG A 49 10.61 19.76 -14.58
C ARG A 49 9.10 19.71 -14.32
N ARG A 50 8.54 18.49 -14.29
CA ARG A 50 7.11 18.27 -14.12
C ARG A 50 6.73 18.51 -12.66
N ALA A 51 5.58 19.17 -12.45
CA ALA A 51 4.98 19.30 -11.14
C ALA A 51 4.31 17.98 -10.70
N GLY A 52 4.17 17.79 -9.40
CA GLY A 52 3.54 16.58 -8.82
C GLY A 52 4.46 15.36 -8.82
N GLU A 53 3.88 14.19 -8.53
CA GLU A 53 4.61 12.94 -8.40
C GLU A 53 4.61 12.12 -9.71
N PRO A 54 5.72 11.41 -10.02
CA PRO A 54 5.75 10.51 -11.17
C PRO A 54 4.80 9.31 -10.95
N PRO A 55 4.25 8.70 -12.02
CA PRO A 55 3.32 7.58 -11.94
C PRO A 55 3.88 6.32 -11.26
N MET A 56 5.20 6.19 -11.20
CA MET A 56 5.90 5.11 -10.52
C MET A 56 7.18 5.68 -9.91
N THR A 57 7.47 5.28 -8.67
CA THR A 57 8.73 5.58 -7.98
C THR A 57 9.43 4.29 -7.59
N ARG A 58 10.75 4.36 -7.40
CA ARG A 58 11.52 3.25 -6.82
C ARG A 58 11.00 2.89 -5.42
N PHE A 59 10.53 3.90 -4.67
CA PHE A 59 9.89 3.70 -3.38
C PHE A 59 8.63 2.83 -3.49
N LEU A 60 7.69 3.18 -4.38
CA LEU A 60 6.46 2.41 -4.59
C LEU A 60 6.75 0.97 -5.03
N ALA A 61 7.73 0.79 -5.92
CA ALA A 61 8.17 -0.53 -6.36
C ALA A 61 8.67 -1.39 -5.18
N LEU A 62 9.42 -0.81 -4.24
CA LEU A 62 9.88 -1.52 -3.05
C LEU A 62 8.75 -1.81 -2.06
N GLN A 63 7.86 -0.84 -1.82
CA GLN A 63 6.72 -1.00 -0.90
C GLN A 63 5.80 -2.16 -1.32
N LEU A 64 5.56 -2.34 -2.62
CA LEU A 64 4.68 -3.40 -3.12
C LEU A 64 5.37 -4.75 -3.36
N SER A 65 6.71 -4.79 -3.36
CA SER A 65 7.47 -6.02 -3.64
C SER A 65 8.15 -6.64 -2.42
N ALA A 66 8.33 -5.88 -1.33
CA ALA A 66 8.96 -6.37 -0.11
C ALA A 66 7.92 -6.64 0.99
N SER A 67 8.09 -7.76 1.70
CA SER A 67 7.32 -8.06 2.89
C SER A 67 7.81 -7.21 4.05
N HIS A 68 6.90 -6.50 4.71
CA HIS A 68 7.21 -5.67 5.87
C HIS A 68 6.05 -5.69 6.86
N SER A 69 6.38 -5.74 8.15
CA SER A 69 5.46 -5.68 9.27
C SER A 69 6.19 -5.07 10.47
N TYR A 70 5.44 -4.48 11.40
CA TYR A 70 5.99 -3.91 12.62
C TYR A 70 5.51 -4.72 13.83
N ASP A 71 6.41 -4.97 14.77
CA ASP A 71 6.02 -5.47 16.10
C ASP A 71 5.62 -4.28 16.98
N ILE A 72 4.37 -4.28 17.44
CA ILE A 72 3.81 -3.23 18.30
C ILE A 72 3.83 -3.59 19.79
N GLY A 73 4.41 -4.73 20.18
CA GLY A 73 4.40 -5.19 21.57
C GLY A 73 5.04 -4.19 22.54
N ALA A 74 6.04 -3.42 22.10
CA ALA A 74 6.62 -2.34 22.92
C ALA A 74 5.61 -1.21 23.15
N LEU A 75 4.86 -0.80 22.11
CA LEU A 75 3.80 0.21 22.23
C LEU A 75 2.69 -0.24 23.19
N GLU A 76 2.28 -1.51 23.13
CA GLU A 76 1.24 -2.05 24.02
C GLU A 76 1.71 -2.07 25.48
N ARG A 77 2.95 -2.50 25.74
CA ARG A 77 3.49 -2.63 27.11
C ARG A 77 3.87 -1.30 27.74
N GLU A 78 4.54 -0.43 26.99
CA GLU A 78 5.17 0.77 27.54
C GLU A 78 4.26 2.00 27.47
N LEU A 79 3.45 2.08 26.40
CA LEU A 79 2.56 3.23 26.17
C LEU A 79 1.09 2.88 26.38
N GLY A 80 0.77 1.64 26.77
CA GLY A 80 -0.60 1.18 26.93
C GLY A 80 -1.40 1.27 25.64
N TYR A 81 -0.73 1.26 24.48
CA TYR A 81 -1.38 1.42 23.18
C TYR A 81 -2.41 0.32 22.97
N LYS A 82 -3.60 0.73 22.53
CA LYS A 82 -4.65 -0.19 22.08
C LYS A 82 -5.15 0.27 20.73
N GLU A 83 -5.24 -0.66 19.79
CA GLU A 83 -5.82 -0.40 18.49
C GLU A 83 -7.28 0.01 18.66
N ARG A 84 -7.64 1.21 18.19
CA ARG A 84 -8.98 1.78 18.38
C ARG A 84 -10.03 1.20 17.44
N VAL A 85 -9.58 0.73 16.27
CA VAL A 85 -10.41 0.23 15.18
C VAL A 85 -9.65 -0.95 14.59
N SER A 86 -10.28 -2.13 14.56
CA SER A 86 -9.64 -3.32 13.99
C SER A 86 -9.32 -3.13 12.50
N THR A 87 -8.32 -3.83 11.99
CA THR A 87 -8.00 -3.85 10.55
C THR A 87 -9.22 -4.18 9.68
N ALA A 88 -10.06 -5.12 10.12
CA ALA A 88 -11.29 -5.48 9.43
C ALA A 88 -12.26 -4.30 9.35
N GLU A 89 -12.54 -3.64 10.47
CA GLU A 89 -13.43 -2.48 10.53
C GLU A 89 -12.87 -1.29 9.73
N ALA A 90 -11.57 -1.04 9.81
CA ALA A 90 -10.91 -0.01 9.01
C ALA A 90 -11.06 -0.29 7.50
N THR A 91 -10.94 -1.56 7.09
CA THR A 91 -11.15 -2.00 5.71
C THR A 91 -12.61 -1.81 5.27
N GLU A 92 -13.59 -2.13 6.12
CA GLU A 92 -15.02 -1.88 5.84
C GLU A 92 -15.30 -0.39 5.57
N ARG A 93 -14.76 0.48 6.43
CA ARG A 93 -14.89 1.94 6.30
C ARG A 93 -14.27 2.43 5.00
N LEU A 94 -13.09 1.91 4.64
CA LEU A 94 -12.43 2.24 3.39
C LEU A 94 -13.24 1.80 2.16
N VAL A 95 -13.77 0.57 2.15
CA VAL A 95 -14.63 0.09 1.06
C VAL A 95 -15.88 0.98 0.90
N THR A 96 -16.49 1.37 2.01
CA THR A 96 -17.66 2.25 2.00
C THR A 96 -17.33 3.60 1.39
N LEU A 97 -16.18 4.18 1.76
CA LEU A 97 -15.71 5.44 1.19
C LEU A 97 -15.41 5.33 -0.30
N LEU A 98 -14.74 4.26 -0.74
CA LEU A 98 -14.38 4.05 -2.15
C LEU A 98 -15.59 3.80 -3.05
N ARG A 99 -16.69 3.26 -2.52
CA ARG A 99 -17.94 3.08 -3.28
C ARG A 99 -18.75 4.38 -3.43
N GLY A 100 -18.49 5.37 -2.58
CA GLY A 100 -19.18 6.66 -2.59
C GLY A 100 -18.42 7.79 -3.31
N ALA A 101 -17.20 7.52 -3.79
CA ALA A 101 -16.37 8.42 -4.57
C ALA A 101 -16.57 8.18 -6.08
#